data_AF-A0A369CFQ1-F1
#
_entry.id   AF-A0A369CFQ1-F1
#
_cell.length_a   1.000
_cell.length_b   1.000
_cell.length_c   1.000
_cell.angle_alpha   90.00
_cell.angle_beta   90.00
_cell.angle_gamma   90.00
#
_symmetry.space_group_name_H-M   'P 1'
#
loop_
_entity.id
_entity.type
_entity.pdbx_description
1 polymer ?
#
loop_
_entity_poly.entity_id
_entity_poly.type
_entity_poly.pdbx_seq_one_letter_code
_entity_poly.pdbx_strand_id
1 'polypeptide(L)'
;MPNPRLKVFRVQKVTNKWHTHYSDNLDIQNHIMNALIQLGMTLFSGAAIWMVGRPEPWSRWGYLVGLVGQPFWFAAAVQSGQWGLFLITCWFTYAWGQGVWLRIVVPRREARAP
;
A
#
# COMPACT_ATOMS: atom_id res chain seq x y z
N MET A 1 58.81 -1.55 -8.23
CA MET A 1 57.71 -0.80 -7.56
C MET A 1 56.41 -1.09 -8.31
N PRO A 2 55.29 -1.40 -7.64
CA PRO A 2 54.02 -1.71 -8.32
C PRO A 2 53.46 -0.46 -9.03
N ASN A 3 52.94 -0.63 -10.26
CA ASN A 3 52.43 0.48 -11.07
C ASN A 3 51.19 1.13 -10.41
N PRO A 4 51.24 2.41 -10.02
CA PRO A 4 50.13 3.08 -9.34
C PRO A 4 48.85 3.16 -10.20
N ARG A 5 48.95 3.21 -11.53
CA ARG A 5 47.79 3.24 -12.42
C ARG A 5 46.98 1.94 -12.37
N LEU A 6 47.64 0.79 -12.22
CA LEU A 6 46.96 -0.51 -12.10
C LEU A 6 46.19 -0.64 -10.78
N LYS A 7 46.71 -0.04 -9.70
CA LYS A 7 45.98 0.00 -8.41
C LYS A 7 44.71 0.83 -8.53
N VAL A 8 44.78 2.03 -9.12
CA VAL A 8 43.61 2.90 -9.33
C VAL A 8 42.56 2.22 -10.22
N PHE A 9 42.97 1.63 -11.34
CA PHE A 9 42.04 0.90 -12.22
C PHE A 9 41.34 -0.27 -11.52
N ARG A 10 42.09 -1.03 -10.70
CA ARG A 10 41.52 -2.14 -9.94
C ARG A 10 40.50 -1.64 -8.92
N VAL A 11 40.81 -0.55 -8.21
CA VAL A 11 39.88 0.08 -7.27
C VAL A 11 38.64 0.59 -8.00
N GLN A 12 38.79 1.33 -9.10
CA GLN A 12 37.67 1.86 -9.90
C GLN A 12 36.75 0.75 -10.42
N LYS A 13 37.32 -0.37 -10.89
CA LYS A 13 36.54 -1.49 -11.41
C LYS A 13 35.76 -2.20 -10.31
N VAL A 14 36.38 -2.31 -9.12
CA VAL A 14 35.73 -2.86 -7.93
C VAL A 14 34.62 -1.93 -7.46
N THR A 15 34.87 -0.63 -7.32
CA THR A 15 33.85 0.36 -6.90
C THR A 15 32.68 0.42 -7.88
N ASN A 16 32.95 0.44 -9.19
CA ASN A 16 31.88 0.44 -10.20
C ASN A 16 31.03 -0.84 -10.11
N LYS A 17 31.65 -2.00 -9.93
CA LYS A 17 30.92 -3.26 -9.75
C LYS A 17 30.03 -3.24 -8.51
N TRP A 18 30.50 -2.66 -7.41
CA TRP A 18 29.70 -2.49 -6.19
C TRP A 18 28.55 -1.52 -6.41
N HIS A 19 28.78 -0.37 -7.06
CA HIS A 19 27.74 0.63 -7.34
C HIS A 19 26.63 0.08 -8.24
N THR A 20 26.99 -0.59 -9.35
CA THR A 20 25.98 -1.18 -10.25
C THR A 20 25.19 -2.24 -9.52
N HIS A 21 25.85 -3.17 -8.81
CA HIS A 21 25.15 -4.25 -8.12
C HIS A 21 24.23 -3.75 -6.99
N TYR A 22 24.65 -2.74 -6.23
CA TYR A 22 23.83 -2.15 -5.18
C TYR A 22 22.63 -1.37 -5.76
N SER A 23 22.83 -0.60 -6.84
CA SER A 23 21.75 0.07 -7.55
C SER A 23 20.72 -0.94 -8.06
N ASP A 24 21.16 -1.97 -8.78
CA ASP A 24 20.29 -3.00 -9.34
C ASP A 24 19.46 -3.69 -8.24
N ASN A 25 20.08 -4.00 -7.10
CA ASN A 25 19.39 -4.61 -5.96
C ASN A 25 18.34 -3.66 -5.36
N LEU A 26 18.67 -2.38 -5.17
CA LEU A 26 17.72 -1.39 -4.66
C LEU A 26 16.55 -1.18 -5.62
N ASP A 27 16.82 -1.11 -6.92
CA ASP A 27 15.81 -0.93 -7.96
C ASP A 27 14.83 -2.11 -7.96
N ILE A 28 15.33 -3.35 -7.93
CA ILE A 28 14.49 -4.55 -7.83
C ILE A 28 13.60 -4.51 -6.58
N GLN A 29 14.16 -4.17 -5.42
CA GLN A 29 13.38 -4.07 -4.18
C GLN A 29 12.26 -3.02 -4.27
N ASN A 30 12.58 -1.85 -4.84
CA ASN A 30 11.61 -0.77 -5.04
C ASN A 30 10.49 -1.21 -6.01
N HIS A 31 10.82 -1.87 -7.12
CA HIS A 31 9.83 -2.37 -8.07
C HIS A 31 8.90 -3.42 -7.45
N ILE A 32 9.43 -4.35 -6.66
CA ILE A 32 8.63 -5.36 -5.95
C ILE A 32 7.70 -4.68 -4.94
N MET A 33 8.20 -3.75 -4.13
CA MET A 33 7.40 -3.02 -3.15
C MET A 33 6.25 -2.26 -3.83
N ASN A 34 6.55 -1.57 -4.92
CA ASN A 34 5.54 -0.83 -5.70
C ASN A 34 4.47 -1.76 -6.27
N ALA A 35 4.86 -2.92 -6.77
CA ALA A 35 3.90 -3.92 -7.26
C ALA A 35 2.99 -4.44 -6.14
N LEU A 36 3.52 -4.72 -4.95
CA LEU A 36 2.73 -5.14 -3.79
C LEU A 36 1.75 -4.05 -3.35
N ILE A 37 2.17 -2.78 -3.36
CA ILE A 37 1.30 -1.64 -3.05
C ILE A 37 0.16 -1.54 -4.07
N GLN A 38 0.47 -1.58 -5.37
CA GLN A 38 -0.54 -1.47 -6.42
C GLN A 38 -1.52 -2.65 -6.41
N LEU A 39 -1.02 -3.87 -6.20
CA LEU A 39 -1.86 -5.07 -6.05
C LEU A 39 -2.75 -4.95 -4.81
N GLY A 40 -2.20 -4.55 -3.68
CA GLY A 40 -2.96 -4.31 -2.45
C GLY A 40 -4.06 -3.27 -2.65
N MET A 41 -3.72 -2.11 -3.19
CA MET A 41 -4.70 -1.06 -3.51
C MET A 41 -5.81 -1.58 -4.43
N THR A 42 -5.47 -2.28 -5.51
CA THR A 42 -6.44 -2.75 -6.49
C THR A 42 -7.36 -3.84 -5.93
N LEU A 43 -6.78 -4.86 -5.29
CA LEU A 43 -7.54 -6.00 -4.78
C LEU A 43 -8.41 -5.60 -3.59
N PHE A 44 -7.85 -4.90 -2.60
CA PHE A 44 -8.63 -4.51 -1.42
C PHE A 44 -9.68 -3.45 -1.76
N SER A 45 -9.36 -2.44 -2.57
CA SER A 45 -10.34 -1.39 -2.90
C SER A 45 -11.42 -1.91 -3.83
N GLY A 46 -11.04 -2.67 -4.86
CA GLY A 46 -11.98 -3.28 -5.80
C GLY A 46 -12.94 -4.23 -5.08
N ALA A 47 -12.40 -5.13 -4.25
CA ALA A 47 -13.22 -6.02 -3.42
C ALA A 47 -14.11 -5.23 -2.45
N ALA A 48 -13.56 -4.28 -1.69
CA ALA A 48 -14.32 -3.50 -0.72
C ALA A 48 -15.51 -2.78 -1.36
N ILE A 49 -15.28 -2.05 -2.46
CA ILE A 49 -16.32 -1.31 -3.18
C ILE A 49 -17.38 -2.26 -3.73
N TRP A 50 -16.96 -3.37 -4.36
CA TRP A 50 -17.89 -4.38 -4.86
C TRP A 50 -18.75 -4.95 -3.74
N MET A 51 -18.13 -5.35 -2.62
CA MET A 51 -18.83 -5.91 -1.46
C MET A 51 -19.83 -4.94 -0.85
N VAL A 52 -19.49 -3.67 -0.63
CA VAL A 52 -20.44 -2.70 -0.04
C VAL A 52 -21.58 -2.32 -0.98
N GLY A 53 -21.40 -2.49 -2.28
CA GLY A 53 -22.45 -2.30 -3.29
C GLY A 53 -23.48 -3.44 -3.36
N ARG A 54 -23.27 -4.53 -2.62
CA ARG A 54 -24.13 -5.71 -2.61
C ARG A 54 -25.32 -5.57 -1.65
N PRO A 55 -26.52 -6.05 -2.00
CA PRO A 55 -27.67 -6.03 -1.10
C PRO A 55 -27.57 -7.06 0.03
N GLU A 56 -26.73 -8.09 -0.12
CA GLU A 56 -26.66 -9.20 0.82
C GLU A 56 -26.15 -8.78 2.21
N PRO A 57 -26.53 -9.48 3.30
CA PRO A 57 -26.10 -9.14 4.66
C PRO A 57 -24.58 -9.16 4.88
N TRP A 58 -23.85 -9.93 4.07
CA TRP A 58 -22.39 -10.03 4.13
C TRP A 58 -21.68 -8.81 3.51
N SER A 59 -22.38 -7.96 2.74
CA SER A 59 -21.85 -6.72 2.14
C SER A 59 -21.12 -5.81 3.13
N ARG A 60 -21.58 -5.81 4.38
CA ARG A 60 -20.98 -5.04 5.48
C ARG A 60 -19.51 -5.37 5.75
N TRP A 61 -19.06 -6.59 5.43
CA TRP A 61 -17.65 -6.98 5.55
C TRP A 61 -16.76 -6.21 4.57
N GLY A 62 -17.33 -5.65 3.50
CA GLY A 62 -16.61 -4.77 2.58
C GLY A 62 -15.98 -3.56 3.26
N TYR A 63 -16.58 -3.05 4.34
CA TYR A 63 -15.98 -1.96 5.11
C TYR A 63 -14.70 -2.37 5.84
N LEU A 64 -14.64 -3.60 6.33
CA LEU A 64 -13.43 -4.15 6.95
C LEU A 64 -12.34 -4.39 5.90
N VAL A 65 -12.71 -4.93 4.73
CA VAL A 65 -11.79 -5.12 3.60
C VAL A 65 -11.19 -3.78 3.14
N GLY A 66 -12.02 -2.73 3.04
CA GLY A 66 -11.56 -1.39 2.67
C GLY A 66 -10.62 -0.77 3.71
N LEU A 67 -10.87 -1.03 4.99
CA LEU A 67 -10.01 -0.59 6.09
C LEU A 67 -8.65 -1.30 6.08
N VAL A 68 -8.62 -2.61 5.86
CA VAL A 68 -7.38 -3.40 5.71
C VAL A 68 -6.59 -3.00 4.46
N GLY A 69 -7.25 -2.43 3.45
CA GLY A 69 -6.59 -1.84 2.29
C GLY A 69 -5.87 -0.51 2.56
N GLN A 70 -6.20 0.21 3.63
CA GLN A 70 -5.66 1.56 3.90
C GLN A 70 -4.14 1.64 4.08
N PRO A 71 -3.44 0.67 4.71
CA PRO A 71 -1.98 0.68 4.78
C PRO A 71 -1.30 0.78 3.40
N PHE A 72 -1.86 0.14 2.36
CA PHE A 72 -1.33 0.22 1.00
C PHE A 72 -1.55 1.62 0.39
N TRP A 73 -2.74 2.21 0.58
CA TRP A 73 -3.01 3.58 0.16
C TRP A 73 -2.11 4.59 0.88
N PHE A 74 -1.83 4.37 2.17
CA PHE A 74 -0.96 5.25 2.94
C PHE A 74 0.50 5.17 2.46
N ALA A 75 1.00 3.96 2.20
CA ALA A 75 2.32 3.76 1.60
C ALA A 75 2.44 4.46 0.23
N ALA A 76 1.43 4.31 -0.63
CA ALA A 76 1.37 4.99 -1.93
C ALA A 76 1.32 6.52 -1.77
N ALA A 77 0.52 7.03 -0.83
CA ALA A 77 0.38 8.45 -0.59
C ALA A 77 1.71 9.09 -0.17
N VAL A 78 2.41 8.48 0.78
CA VAL A 78 3.71 8.95 1.26
C VAL A 78 4.76 8.90 0.14
N GLN A 79 4.83 7.80 -0.62
CA GLN A 79 5.79 7.67 -1.74
C GLN A 79 5.54 8.65 -2.88
N SER A 80 4.28 8.99 -3.14
CA SER A 80 3.92 9.91 -4.22
C SER A 80 4.27 11.38 -3.94
N GLY A 81 4.45 11.74 -2.66
CA GLY A 81 4.60 13.14 -2.22
C GLY A 81 3.36 14.02 -2.44
N GLN A 82 2.23 13.46 -2.89
CA GLN A 82 1.01 14.22 -3.19
C GLN A 82 0.17 14.43 -1.93
N TRP A 83 0.10 15.67 -1.46
CA TRP A 83 -0.71 16.03 -0.29
C TRP A 83 -2.20 15.70 -0.45
N GLY A 84 -2.76 15.86 -1.64
CA GLY A 84 -4.15 15.48 -1.92
C GLY A 84 -4.42 13.99 -1.71
N LEU A 85 -3.50 13.13 -2.16
CA LEU A 85 -3.60 11.68 -1.98
C LEU A 85 -3.49 11.27 -0.50
N PHE A 86 -2.64 11.96 0.26
CA PHE A 86 -2.52 11.74 1.70
C PHE A 86 -3.81 12.08 2.45
N LEU A 87 -4.38 13.27 2.18
CA LEU A 87 -5.62 13.71 2.83
C LEU A 87 -6.80 12.81 2.51
N ILE A 88 -6.98 12.42 1.24
CA ILE A 88 -8.09 11.53 0.87
C ILE A 88 -7.92 10.13 1.48
N THR A 89 -6.68 9.64 1.61
CA THR A 89 -6.41 8.36 2.29
C THR A 89 -6.80 8.43 3.77
N CYS A 90 -6.48 9.52 4.47
CA CYS A 90 -6.89 9.73 5.86
C CYS A 90 -8.43 9.76 5.97
N TRP A 91 -9.09 10.47 5.05
CA TRP A 91 -10.54 10.54 4.99
C TRP A 91 -11.18 9.17 4.74
N PHE A 92 -10.65 8.39 3.80
CA PHE A 92 -11.12 7.04 3.52
C PHE A 92 -10.89 6.11 4.70
N THR A 93 -9.74 6.21 5.37
CA THR A 93 -9.49 5.44 6.60
C THR A 93 -10.55 5.71 7.65
N TYR A 94 -10.90 6.99 7.87
CA TYR A 94 -12.00 7.37 8.75
C TYR A 94 -13.35 6.81 8.27
N ALA A 95 -13.68 6.94 6.99
CA ALA A 95 -14.97 6.50 6.44
C ALA A 95 -15.14 4.96 6.50
N TRP A 96 -14.07 4.19 6.21
CA TRP A 96 -14.08 2.74 6.36
C TRP A 96 -14.22 2.34 7.83
N GLY A 97 -13.50 3.01 8.74
CA GLY A 97 -13.62 2.80 10.18
C GLY A 97 -15.02 3.09 10.72
N GLN A 98 -15.64 4.20 10.29
CA GLN A 98 -17.03 4.53 10.56
C GLN A 98 -17.98 3.42 10.08
N GLY A 99 -17.77 2.90 8.87
CA GLY A 99 -18.57 1.80 8.33
C GLY A 99 -18.44 0.50 9.12
N VAL A 100 -17.22 0.14 9.55
CA VAL A 100 -16.97 -1.01 10.44
C VAL A 100 -17.72 -0.82 11.76
N TRP A 101 -17.60 0.36 12.38
CA TRP A 101 -18.30 0.66 13.63
C TRP A 101 -19.82 0.52 13.47
N LEU A 102 -20.41 1.21 12.50
CA LEU A 102 -21.86 1.31 12.35
C LEU A 102 -22.52 0.03 11.83
N ARG A 103 -21.83 -0.78 11.02
CA ARG A 103 -22.43 -1.94 10.35
C ARG A 103 -21.97 -3.29 10.88
N ILE A 104 -20.80 -3.36 11.50
CA ILE A 104 -20.25 -4.61 12.05
C ILE A 104 -20.37 -4.62 13.58
N VAL A 105 -19.89 -3.57 14.26
CA VAL A 105 -19.78 -3.54 15.73
C VAL A 105 -21.10 -3.20 16.41
N VAL A 106 -21.76 -2.13 15.99
CA VAL A 106 -23.03 -1.71 16.59
C VAL A 106 -24.11 -2.72 16.24
N PRO A 107 -24.74 -3.40 17.23
CA PRO A 107 -25.84 -4.30 16.98
C PRO A 107 -26.95 -3.50 16.30
N ARG A 108 -27.42 -3.96 15.14
CA ARG A 108 -28.65 -3.42 14.57
C ARG A 108 -29.73 -3.71 15.61
N ARG A 109 -30.19 -2.65 16.29
CA ARG A 109 -31.47 -2.71 16.98
C ARG A 109 -32.45 -3.00 15.87
N GLU A 110 -32.86 -4.26 15.76
CA GLU A 110 -34.07 -4.60 15.04
C GLU A 110 -35.10 -3.61 15.60
N ALA A 111 -35.58 -2.72 14.74
CA ALA A 111 -36.82 -2.03 14.97
C ALA A 111 -37.88 -3.13 14.97
N ARG A 112 -37.96 -3.83 16.10
CA ARG A 112 -39.11 -4.59 16.51
C ARG A 112 -40.21 -3.55 16.67
N ALA A 113 -41.10 -3.52 15.69
CA ALA A 113 -42.54 -3.74 15.87
C ALA A 113 -43.35 -2.94 14.85
N PRO A 114 -44.58 -3.37 14.52
CA PRO A 114 -45.15 -4.72 14.52
C PRO A 114 -45.18 -5.36 13.11
#